data_AF-A0A420H942-F1
#
_entry.id   AF-A0A420H942-F1
#
_cell.length_a   1.000
_cell.length_b   1.000
_cell.length_c   1.000
_cell.angle_alpha   90.00
_cell.angle_beta   90.00
_cell.angle_gamma   90.00
#
_symmetry.space_group_name_H-M   'P 1'
#
loop_
_entity.id
_entity.type
_entity.pdbx_description
1 polymer ?
#
loop_
_entity_poly.entity_id
_entity_poly.type
_entity_poly.pdbx_seq_one_letter_code
_entity_poly.pdbx_strand_id
1 'polypeptide(L)'
;MRTTLKNISDNTNADIEVRSKWVELSNKHNVPIRCVHLITPTEICIHNDIVRALNDNMNPEKRTILPGIAFNGYKKKFQPPKLDEGFQDIIEVPFKFHGSTAEYSLWSRHWV
;
A
#
# COMPACT_ATOMS: atom_id res chain seq x y z
N MET A 1 32.93 -1.58 6.96
CA MET A 1 31.72 -2.27 6.44
C MET A 1 30.75 -1.20 5.93
N ARG A 2 30.39 -1.20 4.65
CA ARG A 2 29.29 -0.34 4.15
C ARG A 2 27.98 -1.02 4.55
N THR A 3 27.24 -0.43 5.47
CA THR A 3 25.88 -0.84 5.79
C THR A 3 25.02 -0.62 4.55
N THR A 4 24.50 -1.67 3.94
CA THR A 4 23.51 -1.53 2.87
C THR A 4 22.20 -1.04 3.50
N LEU A 5 22.00 0.27 3.55
CA LEU A 5 20.74 0.86 3.99
C LEU A 5 19.65 0.49 2.98
N LYS A 6 18.63 -0.23 3.45
CA LYS A 6 17.41 -0.50 2.67
C LYS A 6 16.41 0.58 3.01
N ASN A 7 16.02 1.38 2.02
CA ASN A 7 15.02 2.42 2.17
C ASN A 7 13.68 1.97 1.57
N ILE A 8 12.57 2.41 2.17
CA ILE A 8 11.21 2.10 1.74
C ILE A 8 10.46 3.43 1.60
N SER A 9 9.82 3.65 0.45
CA SER A 9 8.79 4.68 0.31
C SER A 9 7.44 4.02 0.57
N ASP A 10 6.78 4.42 1.66
CA ASP A 10 5.44 3.97 2.03
C ASP A 10 4.43 5.08 1.69
N ASN A 11 4.11 5.18 0.40
CA ASN A 11 3.18 6.15 -0.16
C ASN A 11 2.29 5.47 -1.20
N THR A 12 1.19 6.12 -1.57
CA THR A 12 0.24 5.53 -2.55
C THR A 12 0.84 5.34 -3.94
N ASN A 13 1.75 6.22 -4.38
CA ASN A 13 2.52 6.07 -5.62
C ASN A 13 1.67 5.62 -6.84
N ALA A 14 0.51 6.25 -7.00
CA ALA A 14 -0.59 5.75 -7.84
C ALA A 14 -0.27 5.68 -9.33
N ASP A 15 0.50 6.63 -9.86
CA ASP A 15 0.77 6.78 -11.29
C ASP A 15 2.28 6.78 -11.60
N ILE A 16 2.60 6.68 -12.90
CA ILE A 16 3.98 6.62 -13.40
C ILE A 16 4.76 7.90 -13.04
N GLU A 17 4.12 9.06 -13.07
CA GLU A 17 4.77 10.35 -12.79
C GLU A 17 5.26 10.44 -11.34
N VAL A 18 4.45 9.99 -10.38
CA VAL A 18 4.89 9.94 -8.97
C VAL A 18 6.01 8.91 -8.78
N ARG A 19 5.91 7.75 -9.45
CA ARG A 19 6.93 6.70 -9.35
C ARG A 19 8.26 7.05 -10.02
N SER A 20 8.25 7.84 -11.09
CA SER A 20 9.48 8.24 -11.80
C SER A 20 10.46 8.94 -10.87
N LYS A 21 9.97 9.75 -9.92
CA LYS A 21 10.79 10.46 -8.92
C LYS A 21 11.63 9.49 -8.07
N TRP A 22 11.08 8.33 -7.73
CA TRP A 22 11.80 7.31 -6.98
C TRP A 22 12.80 6.56 -7.85
N VAL A 23 12.43 6.25 -9.09
CA VAL A 23 13.33 5.60 -10.05
C VAL A 23 14.51 6.50 -10.38
N GLU A 24 14.27 7.79 -10.67
CA GLU A 24 15.31 8.79 -10.93
C GLU A 24 16.27 8.94 -9.74
N LEU A 25 15.74 8.97 -8.52
CA LEU A 25 16.55 9.00 -7.30
C LEU A 25 17.43 7.74 -7.20
N SER A 26 16.85 6.57 -7.46
CA SER A 26 17.56 5.29 -7.44
C SER A 26 18.71 5.27 -8.44
N ASN A 27 18.44 5.73 -9.67
CA ASN A 27 19.42 5.83 -10.75
C ASN A 27 20.55 6.81 -10.40
N LYS A 28 20.22 7.97 -9.84
CA LYS A 28 21.22 8.97 -9.40
C LYS A 28 22.21 8.40 -8.38
N HIS A 29 21.75 7.49 -7.52
CA HIS A 29 22.58 6.86 -6.50
C HIS A 29 23.12 5.49 -6.92
N ASN A 30 22.84 5.04 -8.15
CA ASN A 30 23.24 3.73 -8.67
C ASN A 30 22.86 2.58 -7.72
N VAL A 31 21.64 2.64 -7.16
CA VAL A 31 21.05 1.59 -6.33
C VAL A 31 19.89 0.94 -7.08
N PRO A 32 19.66 -0.38 -6.90
CA PRO A 32 18.51 -1.04 -7.52
C PRO A 32 17.21 -0.64 -6.81
N ILE A 33 16.13 -0.48 -7.59
CA ILE A 33 14.78 -0.24 -7.10
C ILE A 33 13.85 -1.37 -7.52
N ARG A 34 12.97 -1.78 -6.61
CA ARG A 34 11.92 -2.79 -6.84
C ARG A 34 10.58 -2.20 -6.44
N CYS A 35 9.51 -2.62 -7.11
CA CYS A 35 8.15 -2.25 -6.76
C CYS A 35 7.49 -3.40 -5.99
N VAL A 36 6.82 -3.09 -4.88
CA VAL A 36 5.90 -4.01 -4.21
C VAL A 36 4.49 -3.52 -4.50
N HIS A 37 3.79 -4.22 -5.38
CA HIS A 37 2.45 -3.86 -5.83
C HIS A 37 1.40 -4.59 -4.98
N LEU A 38 0.77 -3.86 -4.06
CA LEU A 38 -0.33 -4.40 -3.26
C LEU A 38 -1.60 -4.49 -4.11
N ILE A 39 -1.95 -5.68 -4.58
CA ILE A 39 -3.11 -5.91 -5.46
C ILE A 39 -4.42 -6.11 -4.66
N THR A 40 -4.56 -5.40 -3.55
CA THR A 40 -5.75 -5.48 -2.68
C THR A 40 -6.95 -4.84 -3.39
N PRO A 41 -8.09 -5.55 -3.54
CA PRO A 41 -9.30 -4.96 -4.13
C PRO A 41 -9.76 -3.71 -3.37
N THR A 42 -10.35 -2.74 -4.09
CA THR A 42 -10.76 -1.46 -3.49
C THR A 42 -11.75 -1.66 -2.34
N GLU A 43 -12.64 -2.64 -2.48
CA GLU A 43 -13.66 -3.00 -1.50
C GLU A 43 -13.01 -3.51 -0.20
N ILE A 44 -11.93 -4.28 -0.31
CA ILE A 44 -11.15 -4.75 0.85
C ILE A 44 -10.37 -3.60 1.48
N CYS A 45 -9.83 -2.65 0.70
CA CYS A 45 -9.19 -1.46 1.24
C CYS A 45 -10.16 -0.61 2.07
N ILE A 46 -11.38 -0.37 1.56
CA ILE A 46 -12.44 0.37 2.26
C ILE A 46 -12.85 -0.39 3.53
N HIS A 47 -13.09 -1.69 3.42
CA HIS A 47 -13.41 -2.53 4.57
C HIS A 47 -12.33 -2.46 5.66
N ASN A 48 -11.05 -2.59 5.29
CA ASN A 48 -9.92 -2.51 6.22
C ASN A 48 -9.84 -1.13 6.91
N ASP A 49 -10.15 -0.05 6.20
CA ASP A 49 -10.19 1.29 6.77
C ASP A 49 -11.26 1.41 7.85
N ILE A 50 -12.49 0.95 7.56
CA ILE A 50 -13.61 0.96 8.51
C ILE A 50 -13.32 0.08 9.72
N VAL A 51 -12.81 -1.14 9.50
CA VAL A 51 -12.42 -2.05 10.59
C VAL A 51 -11.39 -1.40 11.50
N ARG A 52 -10.35 -0.78 10.93
CA ARG A 52 -9.32 -0.10 11.74
C ARG A 52 -9.91 1.09 12.47
N ALA A 53 -10.69 1.94 11.81
CA ALA A 53 -11.20 3.15 12.45
C ALA A 53 -12.19 2.88 13.59
N LEU A 54 -12.97 1.79 13.52
CA LEU A 54 -14.03 1.48 14.48
C LEU A 54 -13.66 0.49 15.58
N ASN A 55 -12.40 0.03 15.64
CA ASN A 55 -11.99 -0.99 16.61
C ASN A 55 -10.65 -0.66 17.28
N ASP A 56 -10.69 -0.27 18.54
CA ASP A 56 -9.50 0.15 19.32
C ASP A 56 -8.36 -0.88 19.28
N ASN A 57 -8.69 -2.18 19.42
CA ASN A 57 -7.70 -3.26 19.40
C ASN A 57 -6.97 -3.38 18.05
N MET A 58 -7.61 -2.99 16.96
CA MET A 58 -7.04 -3.00 15.61
C MET A 58 -6.63 -1.59 15.15
N ASN A 59 -6.60 -0.62 16.07
CA ASN A 59 -6.31 0.79 15.81
C ASN A 59 -5.28 1.42 16.77
N PRO A 60 -4.07 0.85 16.90
CA PRO A 60 -3.06 1.39 17.80
C PRO A 60 -2.67 2.85 17.48
N GLU A 61 -2.90 3.28 16.23
CA GLU A 61 -2.57 4.62 15.74
C GLU A 61 -3.73 5.61 15.80
N LYS A 62 -4.89 5.23 16.35
CA LYS A 62 -6.09 6.10 16.46
C LYS A 62 -6.51 6.72 15.12
N ARG A 63 -6.48 5.91 14.06
CA ARG A 63 -6.93 6.28 12.72
C ARG A 63 -8.43 6.56 12.72
N THR A 64 -8.82 7.56 11.95
CA THR A 64 -10.22 7.87 11.67
C THR A 64 -10.60 7.33 10.29
N ILE A 65 -11.90 7.15 10.04
CA ILE A 65 -12.39 6.70 8.73
C ILE A 65 -11.96 7.68 7.65
N LEU A 66 -11.38 7.17 6.57
CA LEU A 66 -11.05 7.96 5.40
C LEU A 66 -12.31 8.29 4.59
N PRO A 67 -12.44 9.51 4.05
CA PRO A 67 -13.57 9.84 3.20
C PRO A 67 -13.51 9.03 1.89
N GLY A 68 -14.67 8.61 1.37
CA GLY A 68 -14.75 7.78 0.14
C GLY A 68 -14.04 8.39 -1.09
N ILE A 69 -13.90 9.73 -1.14
CA ILE A 69 -13.16 10.43 -2.19
C ILE A 69 -11.67 10.06 -2.23
N ALA A 70 -11.07 9.65 -1.11
CA ALA A 70 -9.67 9.22 -1.06
C ALA A 70 -9.44 7.97 -1.92
N PHE A 71 -10.32 6.97 -1.78
CA PHE A 71 -10.26 5.72 -2.55
C PHE A 71 -10.56 5.96 -4.04
N ASN A 72 -11.62 6.72 -4.34
CA ASN A 72 -11.99 7.04 -5.72
C ASN A 72 -10.92 7.90 -6.41
N GLY A 73 -10.32 8.84 -5.68
CA GLY A 73 -9.24 9.68 -6.17
C GLY A 73 -7.99 8.86 -6.53
N TYR A 74 -7.61 7.91 -5.68
CA TYR A 74 -6.54 6.96 -5.97
C TYR A 74 -6.88 6.13 -7.22
N LYS A 75 -8.04 5.47 -7.22
CA LYS A 75 -8.48 4.58 -8.31
C LYS A 75 -8.50 5.27 -9.67
N LYS A 76 -8.91 6.54 -9.72
CA LYS A 76 -8.93 7.34 -10.96
C LYS A 76 -7.53 7.61 -11.52
N LYS A 77 -6.54 7.81 -10.64
CA LYS A 77 -5.15 8.10 -11.03
C LYS A 77 -4.35 6.83 -11.31
N PHE A 78 -4.75 5.72 -10.71
CA PHE A 78 -3.96 4.50 -10.68
C PHE A 78 -3.57 4.02 -12.08
N GLN A 79 -2.28 3.77 -12.26
CA GLN A 79 -1.69 3.11 -13.42
C GLN A 79 -0.83 1.95 -12.92
N PRO A 80 -1.05 0.72 -13.41
CA PRO A 80 -0.31 -0.45 -12.92
C PRO A 80 1.20 -0.28 -13.17
N PRO A 81 2.05 -0.67 -12.20
CA PRO A 81 3.49 -0.56 -12.37
C PRO A 81 4.00 -1.49 -13.47
N LYS A 82 5.02 -1.05 -14.20
CA LYS A 82 5.64 -1.81 -15.29
C LYS A 82 7.16 -1.78 -15.20
N LEU A 83 7.81 -2.85 -15.70
CA LEU A 83 9.27 -2.95 -15.69
C LEU A 83 9.94 -1.85 -16.54
N ASP A 84 9.27 -1.36 -17.58
CA ASP A 84 9.74 -0.26 -18.43
C ASP A 84 9.85 1.10 -17.71
N GLU A 85 9.26 1.23 -16.51
CA GLU A 85 9.46 2.39 -15.63
C GLU A 85 10.87 2.41 -15.02
N GLY A 86 11.63 1.30 -15.07
CA GLY A 86 13.00 1.20 -14.53
C GLY A 86 13.12 0.39 -13.23
N PHE A 87 12.08 -0.36 -12.86
CA PHE A 87 12.16 -1.32 -11.75
C PHE A 87 12.96 -2.57 -12.13
N GLN A 88 13.80 -3.04 -11.21
CA GLN A 88 14.48 -4.34 -11.35
C GLN A 88 13.48 -5.51 -11.27
N ASP A 89 12.44 -5.36 -10.46
CA ASP A 89 11.44 -6.38 -10.20
C ASP A 89 10.14 -5.73 -9.70
N ILE A 90 9.01 -6.39 -9.98
CA ILE A 90 7.68 -5.99 -9.51
C ILE A 90 7.05 -7.21 -8.83
N ILE A 91 6.87 -7.09 -7.51
CA ILE A 91 6.32 -8.15 -6.67
C ILE A 91 4.87 -7.82 -6.39
N GLU A 92 3.95 -8.58 -6.97
CA GLU A 92 2.54 -8.49 -6.63
C GLU A 92 2.24 -9.21 -5.32
N VAL A 93 1.55 -8.53 -4.42
CA VAL A 93 1.20 -9.07 -3.09
C VAL A 93 -0.31 -9.01 -2.91
N PRO A 94 -1.00 -10.16 -2.95
CA PRO A 94 -2.43 -10.21 -2.68
C PRO A 94 -2.72 -9.94 -1.21
N PHE A 95 -3.90 -9.40 -0.94
CA PHE A 95 -4.38 -9.28 0.43
C PHE A 95 -4.54 -10.66 1.05
N LYS A 96 -4.00 -10.80 2.26
CA LYS A 96 -4.24 -11.94 3.15
C LYS A 96 -4.43 -11.40 4.55
N PHE A 97 -5.53 -11.78 5.19
CA PHE A 97 -5.74 -11.44 6.59
C PHE A 97 -4.64 -12.07 7.46
N HIS A 98 -4.08 -11.29 8.37
CA HIS A 98 -3.14 -11.75 9.39
C HIS A 98 -3.54 -11.16 10.74
N GLY A 99 -3.83 -12.05 11.69
CA GLY A 99 -4.30 -11.71 13.02
C GLY A 99 -4.76 -12.97 13.76
N SER A 100 -5.08 -12.81 15.03
CA SER A 100 -5.69 -13.84 15.87
C SER A 100 -7.09 -14.23 15.38
N THR A 101 -7.60 -15.36 15.88
CA THR A 101 -8.99 -15.78 15.64
C THR A 101 -10.01 -14.73 16.09
N ALA A 102 -9.73 -14.02 17.18
CA ALA A 102 -10.58 -12.96 17.69
C ALA A 102 -10.62 -11.75 16.75
N GLU A 103 -9.45 -11.31 16.25
CA GLU A 103 -9.37 -10.23 15.25
C GLU A 103 -10.00 -10.62 13.92
N TYR A 104 -9.84 -11.88 13.49
CA TYR A 104 -10.51 -12.38 12.29
C TYR A 104 -12.03 -12.34 12.43
N SER A 105 -12.55 -12.76 13.60
CA SER A 105 -13.98 -12.72 13.91
C SER A 105 -14.55 -11.30 14.01
N LEU A 106 -13.68 -10.32 14.26
CA LEU A 106 -14.02 -8.91 14.21
C LEU A 106 -14.03 -8.41 12.76
N TRP A 107 -12.93 -8.64 12.04
CA TRP A 107 -12.75 -8.27 10.64
C TRP A 107 -13.86 -8.86 9.75
N SER A 108 -14.22 -10.13 9.92
CA SER A 108 -15.21 -10.82 9.07
C SER A 108 -16.67 -10.36 9.24
N ARG A 109 -16.95 -9.44 10.16
CA ARG A 109 -18.28 -8.84 10.31
C ARG A 109 -18.60 -7.95 9.11
N HIS A 110 -19.89 -7.65 8.93
CA HIS A 110 -20.30 -6.63 7.99
C HIS A 110 -20.06 -5.24 8.59
N TRP A 111 -19.15 -4.50 7.96
CA TRP A 111 -18.83 -3.12 8.26
C TRP A 111 -19.39 -2.26 7.11
N VAL A 112 -20.17 -1.24 7.45
CA VAL A 112 -21.05 -0.47 6.53
C VAL A 112 -20.29 0.38 5.53
#